data_AF-A0A8B9L9K5-F1
#
_entry.id   AF-A0A8B9L9K5-F1
#
_cell.length_a   1.000
_cell.length_b   1.000
_cell.length_c   1.000
_cell.angle_alpha   90.00
_cell.angle_beta   90.00
_cell.angle_gamma   90.00
#
_symmetry.space_group_name_H-M   'P 1'
#
loop_
_entity.id
_entity.type
_entity.pdbx_description
1 polymer ?
#
loop_
_entity_poly.entity_id
_entity_poly.type
_entity_poly.pdbx_seq_one_letter_code
_entity_poly.pdbx_strand_id
1 'polypeptide(L)'
;QIHAQLCRIRSQSWKTDKEPMGILTSEHRHTWGQAYNRLLQDRINKDSVRLIEKGLFTLCLDSPVMRISDEKYASRMAAQILHGGGTYSNSGNRWFDKTLQFVVGEDGSWGLLYEQATAEGPPIATLLDHILQFCKKPDTVRAPLVPLPMPKKLYFYIDPAIKWDIEMAKQNLDILINDLDITCFNFQRFGKEFPKKLRFSPNSFIQMAIQLAYYRSNSSARKKKKKNLSGQNALATPPISFTHNIIKSDTVIILNKIKLLVFCKADILALHGQGIDRHLLGLKLQAIEEGLSIPRMFMDTAYGLATHWKLRTGQVPTNTDSVMCFGPLVPDGYAVCYNPQPDHVHFSVTAFNCCEDTNAEKLAVTLESTLQDLQDLLQPAV
;
A
#
# COMPACT_ATOMS: atom_id res chain seq x y z
N GLN A 1 -9.56 7.83 -31.78
CA GLN A 1 -9.72 6.39 -32.07
C GLN A 1 -9.97 5.57 -30.80
N ILE A 2 -9.08 5.60 -29.79
CA ILE A 2 -9.25 4.86 -28.52
C ILE A 2 -10.58 5.17 -27.83
N HIS A 3 -10.94 6.45 -27.68
CA HIS A 3 -12.23 6.87 -27.11
C HIS A 3 -13.44 6.19 -27.78
N ALA A 4 -13.46 6.10 -29.11
CA ALA A 4 -14.54 5.43 -29.84
C ALA A 4 -14.60 3.92 -29.56
N GLN A 5 -13.43 3.27 -29.41
CA GLN A 5 -13.37 1.85 -29.02
C GLN A 5 -13.85 1.65 -27.57
N LEU A 6 -13.54 2.57 -26.64
CA LEU A 6 -14.05 2.54 -25.27
C LEU A 6 -15.58 2.70 -25.22
N CYS A 7 -16.16 3.59 -26.04
CA CYS A 7 -17.62 3.69 -26.17
C CYS A 7 -18.24 2.38 -26.67
N ARG A 8 -17.59 1.69 -27.62
CA ARG A 8 -18.03 0.36 -28.11
C ARG A 8 -17.92 -0.73 -27.03
N ILE A 9 -16.89 -0.68 -26.18
CA ILE A 9 -16.78 -1.61 -25.04
C ILE A 9 -17.91 -1.35 -24.06
N ARG A 10 -18.13 -0.08 -23.65
CA ARG A 10 -19.21 0.30 -22.73
C ARG A 10 -20.58 -0.15 -23.24
N SER A 11 -20.85 0.01 -24.55
CA SER A 11 -22.12 -0.40 -25.13
C SER A 11 -22.32 -1.93 -25.17
N GLN A 12 -21.25 -2.73 -25.11
CA GLN A 12 -21.32 -4.20 -25.04
C GLN A 12 -21.36 -4.76 -23.60
N SER A 13 -21.14 -3.91 -22.59
CA SER A 13 -21.04 -4.30 -21.19
C SER A 13 -21.95 -3.48 -20.27
N TRP A 14 -23.05 -2.91 -20.79
CA TRP A 14 -23.99 -2.12 -19.98
C TRP A 14 -24.78 -2.94 -18.95
N LYS A 15 -24.86 -4.27 -19.12
CA LYS A 15 -25.50 -5.18 -18.16
C LYS A 15 -24.50 -5.62 -17.10
N THR A 16 -24.94 -5.60 -15.85
CA THR A 16 -24.19 -6.09 -14.67
C THR A 16 -24.58 -7.54 -14.29
N ASP A 17 -25.03 -8.33 -15.27
CA ASP A 17 -25.57 -9.69 -15.09
C ASP A 17 -24.52 -10.82 -15.25
N LYS A 18 -23.23 -10.47 -15.25
CA LYS A 18 -22.14 -11.41 -15.49
C LYS A 18 -21.42 -11.76 -14.21
N GLU A 19 -20.95 -13.00 -14.17
CA GLU A 19 -20.13 -13.47 -13.06
C GLU A 19 -18.79 -12.72 -13.00
N PRO A 20 -18.35 -12.29 -11.81
CA PRO A 20 -17.16 -11.48 -11.63
C PRO A 20 -15.89 -12.34 -11.68
N MET A 21 -15.54 -12.89 -12.85
CA MET A 21 -14.37 -13.78 -13.03
C MET A 21 -13.07 -13.21 -12.42
N GLY A 22 -12.91 -11.89 -12.47
CA GLY A 22 -11.76 -11.18 -11.92
C GLY A 22 -11.54 -11.41 -10.43
N ILE A 23 -12.60 -11.68 -9.67
CA ILE A 23 -12.51 -11.86 -8.21
C ILE A 23 -11.72 -13.12 -7.83
N LEU A 24 -11.64 -14.12 -8.71
CA LEU A 24 -10.82 -15.31 -8.46
C LEU A 24 -9.35 -14.95 -8.23
N THR A 25 -8.87 -13.86 -8.84
CA THR A 25 -7.48 -13.41 -8.69
C THR A 25 -7.17 -12.77 -7.34
N SER A 26 -8.18 -12.46 -6.50
CA SER A 26 -7.98 -11.96 -5.14
C SER A 26 -7.83 -13.05 -4.08
N GLU A 27 -7.99 -14.32 -4.46
CA GLU A 27 -7.91 -15.45 -3.54
C GLU A 27 -6.50 -15.69 -2.98
N HIS A 28 -6.46 -16.47 -1.90
CA HIS A 28 -5.21 -17.01 -1.40
C HIS A 28 -4.45 -17.73 -2.54
N ARG A 29 -3.14 -17.46 -2.69
CA ARG A 29 -2.36 -17.88 -3.86
C ARG A 29 -2.42 -19.38 -4.14
N HIS A 30 -2.51 -20.22 -3.11
CA HIS A 30 -2.68 -21.66 -3.29
C HIS A 30 -4.05 -22.03 -3.87
N THR A 31 -5.12 -21.46 -3.31
CA THR A 31 -6.51 -21.67 -3.76
C THR A 31 -6.68 -21.14 -5.18
N TRP A 32 -6.18 -19.93 -5.44
CA TRP A 32 -6.17 -19.35 -6.77
C TRP A 32 -5.38 -20.21 -7.76
N GLY A 33 -4.20 -20.72 -7.39
CA GLY A 33 -3.42 -21.62 -8.25
C GLY A 33 -4.19 -22.88 -8.68
N GLN A 34 -4.99 -23.46 -7.78
CA GLN A 34 -5.86 -24.59 -8.11
C GLN A 34 -7.02 -24.19 -9.04
N ALA A 35 -7.72 -23.10 -8.71
CA ALA A 35 -8.82 -22.58 -9.52
C ALA A 35 -8.35 -22.13 -10.92
N TYR A 36 -7.17 -21.52 -11.02
CA TYR A 36 -6.52 -21.13 -12.27
C TYR A 36 -6.22 -22.35 -13.15
N ASN A 37 -5.64 -23.41 -12.58
CA ASN A 37 -5.39 -24.65 -13.34
C ASN A 37 -6.68 -25.28 -13.88
N ARG A 38 -7.77 -25.23 -13.10
CA ARG A 38 -9.09 -25.68 -13.55
C ARG A 38 -9.64 -24.78 -14.66
N LEU A 39 -9.56 -23.46 -14.48
CA LEU A 39 -10.00 -22.46 -15.46
C LEU A 39 -9.35 -22.71 -16.83
N LEU A 40 -8.06 -23.06 -16.86
CA LEU A 40 -7.31 -23.32 -18.08
C LEU A 40 -7.62 -24.65 -18.80
N GLN A 41 -8.44 -25.53 -18.21
CA GLN A 41 -8.84 -26.79 -18.86
C GLN A 41 -9.76 -26.54 -20.06
N ASP A 42 -10.61 -25.51 -19.98
CA ASP A 42 -11.44 -25.09 -21.10
C ASP A 42 -10.65 -24.21 -22.08
N ARG A 43 -10.84 -24.46 -23.38
CA ARG A 43 -10.09 -23.76 -24.44
C ARG A 43 -10.46 -22.28 -24.52
N ILE A 44 -11.73 -21.93 -24.36
CA ILE A 44 -12.20 -20.54 -24.44
C ILE A 44 -11.64 -19.74 -23.27
N ASN A 45 -11.70 -20.31 -22.06
CA ASN A 45 -11.12 -19.72 -20.86
C ASN A 45 -9.62 -19.48 -21.03
N LYS A 46 -8.88 -20.51 -21.46
CA LYS A 46 -7.43 -20.42 -21.69
C LYS A 46 -7.05 -19.33 -22.68
N ASP A 47 -7.77 -19.23 -23.79
CA ASP A 47 -7.52 -18.17 -24.79
C ASP A 47 -7.81 -16.77 -24.23
N SER A 48 -8.88 -16.62 -23.44
CA SER A 48 -9.22 -15.36 -22.76
C SER A 48 -8.18 -14.96 -21.72
N VAL A 49 -7.78 -15.88 -20.83
CA VAL A 49 -6.73 -15.65 -19.82
C VAL A 49 -5.41 -15.24 -20.48
N ARG A 50 -5.00 -15.94 -21.54
CA ARG A 50 -3.76 -15.63 -22.27
C ARG A 50 -3.77 -14.23 -22.88
N LEU A 51 -4.93 -13.75 -23.35
CA LEU A 51 -5.06 -12.38 -23.86
C LEU A 51 -4.97 -11.34 -22.74
N ILE A 52 -5.51 -11.63 -21.55
CA ILE A 52 -5.37 -10.78 -20.36
C ILE A 52 -3.89 -10.71 -19.96
N GLU A 53 -3.21 -11.85 -19.85
CA GLU A 53 -1.79 -11.95 -19.46
C GLU A 53 -0.88 -11.20 -20.45
N LYS A 54 -1.11 -11.35 -21.76
CA LYS A 54 -0.31 -10.69 -22.80
C LYS A 54 -0.66 -9.22 -23.06
N GLY A 55 -1.80 -8.73 -22.57
CA GLY A 55 -2.19 -7.33 -22.71
C GLY A 55 -1.12 -6.38 -22.14
N LEU A 56 -1.02 -5.15 -22.64
CA LEU A 56 -0.01 -4.22 -22.13
C LEU A 56 -0.28 -3.80 -20.68
N PHE A 57 -1.54 -3.47 -20.38
CA PHE A 57 -2.07 -3.11 -19.07
C PHE A 57 -3.59 -3.32 -19.10
N THR A 58 -4.24 -3.25 -17.94
CA THR A 58 -5.71 -3.26 -17.84
C THR A 58 -6.22 -1.86 -17.52
N LEU A 59 -7.34 -1.48 -18.13
CA LEU A 59 -8.11 -0.28 -17.77
C LEU A 59 -9.46 -0.74 -17.18
N CYS A 60 -9.65 -0.46 -15.90
CA CYS A 60 -10.86 -0.75 -15.14
C CYS A 60 -11.76 0.50 -15.18
N LEU A 61 -12.92 0.39 -15.84
CA LEU A 61 -13.95 1.43 -15.85
C LEU A 61 -14.94 1.12 -14.73
N ASP A 62 -14.81 1.84 -13.63
CA ASP A 62 -15.51 1.54 -12.38
C ASP A 62 -16.88 2.22 -12.29
N SER A 63 -17.84 1.46 -11.75
CA SER A 63 -19.14 1.98 -11.36
C SER A 63 -19.01 2.92 -10.15
N PRO A 64 -19.92 3.88 -9.99
CA PRO A 64 -19.89 4.78 -8.84
C PRO A 64 -20.08 4.00 -7.53
N VAL A 65 -19.28 4.34 -6.53
CA VAL A 65 -19.38 3.78 -5.17
C VAL A 65 -20.25 4.71 -4.30
N MET A 66 -21.05 4.15 -3.38
CA MET A 66 -21.93 4.93 -2.51
C MET A 66 -21.15 6.03 -1.75
N ARG A 67 -21.66 7.26 -1.83
CA ARG A 67 -21.14 8.42 -1.10
C ARG A 67 -21.74 8.44 0.30
N ILE A 68 -20.94 8.08 1.30
CA ILE A 68 -21.34 8.07 2.71
C ILE A 68 -20.99 9.42 3.36
N SER A 69 -19.75 9.88 3.21
CA SER A 69 -19.30 11.20 3.70
C SER A 69 -18.13 11.75 2.87
N ASP A 70 -18.00 13.08 2.86
CA ASP A 70 -16.90 13.78 2.19
C ASP A 70 -15.59 13.68 2.99
N GLU A 71 -15.65 13.68 4.32
CA GLU A 71 -14.48 13.57 5.21
C GLU A 71 -13.67 12.29 4.96
N LYS A 72 -14.34 11.18 4.60
CA LYS A 72 -13.69 9.89 4.32
C LYS A 72 -13.47 9.63 2.83
N TYR A 73 -13.61 10.65 1.97
CA TYR A 73 -13.49 10.46 0.52
C TYR A 73 -12.12 9.87 0.10
N ALA A 74 -11.02 10.38 0.64
CA ALA A 74 -9.68 9.88 0.32
C ALA A 74 -9.48 8.41 0.72
N SER A 75 -9.90 8.03 1.93
CA SER A 75 -9.84 6.64 2.40
C SER A 75 -10.69 5.70 1.54
N ARG A 76 -11.89 6.14 1.12
CA ARG A 76 -12.77 5.37 0.23
C ARG A 76 -12.16 5.18 -1.16
N MET A 77 -11.55 6.23 -1.71
CA MET A 77 -10.82 6.13 -2.98
C MET A 77 -9.69 5.12 -2.84
N ALA A 78 -8.89 5.20 -1.76
CA ALA A 78 -7.82 4.23 -1.51
C ALA A 78 -8.35 2.78 -1.44
N ALA A 79 -9.46 2.53 -0.74
CA ALA A 79 -10.13 1.23 -0.69
C ALA A 79 -10.58 0.74 -2.09
N GLN A 80 -11.21 1.61 -2.88
CA GLN A 80 -11.67 1.28 -4.23
C GLN A 80 -10.50 0.91 -5.16
N ILE A 81 -9.38 1.64 -5.09
CA ILE A 81 -8.20 1.33 -5.90
C ILE A 81 -7.51 0.05 -5.41
N LEU A 82 -7.36 -0.11 -4.09
CA LEU A 82 -6.63 -1.23 -3.49
C LEU A 82 -7.33 -2.57 -3.69
N HIS A 83 -8.64 -2.64 -3.46
CA HIS A 83 -9.38 -3.91 -3.47
C HIS A 83 -10.74 -3.84 -4.19
N GLY A 84 -11.18 -2.69 -4.69
CA GLY A 84 -12.42 -2.56 -5.46
C GLY A 84 -13.70 -2.41 -4.63
N GLY A 85 -13.60 -2.32 -3.30
CA GLY A 85 -14.73 -2.03 -2.41
C GLY A 85 -15.68 -3.19 -2.09
N GLY A 86 -15.43 -4.41 -2.59
CA GLY A 86 -16.16 -5.62 -2.23
C GLY A 86 -16.86 -6.30 -3.40
N THR A 87 -17.41 -7.49 -3.13
CA THR A 87 -18.08 -8.35 -4.12
C THR A 87 -19.17 -7.63 -4.93
N TYR A 88 -19.96 -6.78 -4.26
CA TYR A 88 -21.09 -6.06 -4.86
C TYR A 88 -20.70 -4.67 -5.41
N SER A 89 -19.40 -4.35 -5.42
CA SER A 89 -18.87 -3.09 -5.95
C SER A 89 -17.98 -3.37 -7.17
N ASN A 90 -16.72 -2.94 -7.15
CA ASN A 90 -15.81 -2.99 -8.29
C ASN A 90 -14.72 -4.07 -8.17
N SER A 91 -14.72 -4.90 -7.11
CA SER A 91 -13.70 -5.95 -6.92
C SER A 91 -13.67 -6.99 -8.04
N GLY A 92 -14.83 -7.32 -8.61
CA GLY A 92 -14.94 -8.18 -9.78
C GLY A 92 -14.42 -7.56 -11.09
N ASN A 93 -14.26 -6.23 -11.12
CA ASN A 93 -13.78 -5.44 -12.25
C ASN A 93 -12.24 -5.29 -12.21
N ARG A 94 -11.54 -6.34 -11.79
CA ARG A 94 -10.09 -6.38 -11.60
C ARG A 94 -9.52 -7.68 -12.15
N TRP A 95 -8.21 -7.70 -12.36
CA TRP A 95 -7.43 -8.92 -12.56
C TRP A 95 -6.11 -8.75 -11.83
N PHE A 96 -6.07 -9.12 -10.53
CA PHE A 96 -5.00 -8.80 -9.59
C PHE A 96 -3.62 -9.37 -9.98
N ASP A 97 -3.55 -10.42 -10.81
CA ASP A 97 -2.29 -10.90 -11.38
C ASP A 97 -1.69 -9.95 -12.44
N LYS A 98 -2.47 -8.96 -12.92
CA LYS A 98 -1.99 -8.03 -13.94
C LYS A 98 -1.09 -6.98 -13.31
N THR A 99 0.12 -6.86 -13.86
CA THR A 99 1.15 -5.91 -13.43
C THR A 99 0.67 -4.47 -13.31
N LEU A 100 -0.08 -3.94 -14.29
CA LEU A 100 -0.59 -2.57 -14.29
C LEU A 100 -2.09 -2.57 -14.54
N GLN A 101 -2.84 -2.00 -13.60
CA GLN A 101 -4.28 -1.81 -13.69
C GLN A 101 -4.64 -0.35 -13.39
N PHE A 102 -4.95 0.42 -14.43
CA PHE A 102 -5.45 1.78 -14.28
C PHE A 102 -6.95 1.73 -13.98
N VAL A 103 -7.37 2.39 -12.93
CA VAL A 103 -8.78 2.46 -12.52
C VAL A 103 -9.29 3.87 -12.76
N VAL A 104 -10.45 3.98 -13.41
CA VAL A 104 -11.16 5.24 -13.64
C VAL A 104 -12.62 5.03 -13.29
N GLY A 105 -13.07 5.68 -12.22
CA GLY A 105 -14.47 5.66 -11.77
C GLY A 105 -15.33 6.70 -12.49
N GLU A 106 -16.62 6.38 -12.65
CA GLU A 106 -17.62 7.30 -13.20
C GLU A 106 -17.79 8.58 -12.34
N ASP A 107 -17.44 8.51 -11.06
CA ASP A 107 -17.49 9.64 -10.12
C ASP A 107 -16.25 10.56 -10.20
N GLY A 108 -15.32 10.28 -11.12
CA GLY A 108 -14.07 11.03 -11.31
C GLY A 108 -12.89 10.51 -10.48
N SER A 109 -13.11 9.50 -9.63
CA SER A 109 -12.02 8.82 -8.94
C SER A 109 -11.09 8.12 -9.92
N TRP A 110 -9.81 8.07 -9.61
CA TRP A 110 -8.83 7.37 -10.44
C TRP A 110 -7.68 6.84 -9.58
N GLY A 111 -6.97 5.85 -10.11
CA GLY A 111 -5.77 5.33 -9.48
C GLY A 111 -5.08 4.28 -10.31
N LEU A 112 -4.00 3.74 -9.76
CA LEU A 112 -3.23 2.67 -10.34
C LEU A 112 -3.00 1.59 -9.28
N LEU A 113 -3.43 0.38 -9.61
CA LEU A 113 -3.10 -0.83 -8.88
C LEU A 113 -2.02 -1.58 -9.65
N TYR A 114 -0.99 -2.05 -8.96
CA TYR A 114 0.11 -2.77 -9.57
C TYR A 114 0.52 -3.99 -8.75
N GLU A 115 1.05 -5.01 -9.43
CA GLU A 115 1.52 -6.23 -8.81
C GLU A 115 3.00 -6.09 -8.43
N GLN A 116 3.29 -6.22 -7.12
CA GLN A 116 4.58 -5.83 -6.54
C GLN A 116 5.74 -6.76 -6.94
N ALA A 117 5.50 -8.01 -7.36
CA ALA A 117 6.60 -8.90 -7.75
C ALA A 117 7.38 -8.40 -8.98
N THR A 118 6.78 -7.50 -9.78
CA THR A 118 7.36 -7.00 -11.04
C THR A 118 8.08 -5.66 -10.93
N ALA A 119 7.66 -4.79 -10.01
CA ALA A 119 8.19 -3.44 -9.89
C ALA A 119 8.02 -2.89 -8.47
N GLU A 120 8.93 -2.00 -8.08
CA GLU A 120 8.83 -1.23 -6.85
C GLU A 120 8.10 0.11 -7.10
N GLY A 121 7.79 0.83 -6.02
CA GLY A 121 7.06 2.10 -6.07
C GLY A 121 7.69 3.20 -6.98
N PRO A 122 9.00 3.47 -6.96
CA PRO A 122 9.57 4.60 -7.71
C PRO A 122 9.43 4.52 -9.25
N PRO A 123 9.65 3.37 -9.91
CA PRO A 123 9.32 3.22 -11.33
C PRO A 123 7.84 3.49 -11.65
N ILE A 124 6.94 3.01 -10.79
CA ILE A 124 5.48 3.21 -10.95
C ILE A 124 5.11 4.69 -10.80
N ALA A 125 5.70 5.37 -9.81
CA ALA A 125 5.55 6.82 -9.62
C ALA A 125 6.02 7.62 -10.84
N THR A 126 7.18 7.26 -11.40
CA THR A 126 7.75 7.92 -12.60
C THR A 126 6.84 7.75 -13.81
N LEU A 127 6.32 6.53 -14.01
CA LEU A 127 5.35 6.24 -15.07
C LEU A 127 4.08 7.10 -14.90
N LEU A 128 3.55 7.17 -13.68
CA LEU A 128 2.33 7.93 -13.39
C LEU A 128 2.52 9.43 -13.64
N ASP A 129 3.64 10.00 -13.16
CA ASP A 129 3.97 11.41 -13.39
C ASP A 129 4.06 11.72 -14.90
N HIS A 130 4.69 10.84 -15.68
CA HIS A 130 4.77 10.99 -17.14
C HIS A 130 3.38 10.96 -17.80
N ILE A 131 2.53 10.00 -17.43
CA ILE A 131 1.16 9.89 -17.98
C ILE A 131 0.36 11.15 -17.66
N LEU A 132 0.40 11.64 -16.42
CA LEU A 132 -0.38 12.81 -16.01
C LEU A 132 0.14 14.10 -16.65
N GLN A 133 1.45 14.23 -16.84
CA GLN A 133 2.02 15.34 -17.62
C GLN A 133 1.55 15.31 -19.07
N PHE A 134 1.50 14.14 -19.69
CA PHE A 134 0.97 13.97 -21.05
C PHE A 134 -0.52 14.37 -21.12
N CYS A 135 -1.34 13.95 -20.15
CA CYS A 135 -2.76 14.30 -20.10
C CYS A 135 -3.02 15.81 -19.94
N LYS A 136 -2.09 16.58 -19.35
CA LYS A 136 -2.20 18.05 -19.25
C LYS A 136 -1.98 18.77 -20.58
N LYS A 137 -1.30 18.13 -21.54
CA LYS A 137 -1.01 18.68 -22.88
C LYS A 137 -1.45 17.69 -23.95
N PRO A 138 -2.77 17.50 -24.16
CA PRO A 138 -3.25 16.55 -25.14
C PRO A 138 -2.81 16.98 -26.54
N ASP A 139 -2.38 16.00 -27.34
CA ASP A 139 -2.12 16.22 -28.76
C ASP A 139 -3.40 16.69 -29.46
N THR A 140 -3.32 17.82 -30.16
CA THR A 140 -4.44 18.39 -30.91
C THR A 140 -4.59 17.75 -32.28
N VAL A 141 -3.57 17.02 -32.75
CA VAL A 141 -3.58 16.34 -34.03
C VAL A 141 -4.48 15.10 -33.94
N ARG A 142 -5.62 15.17 -34.60
CA ARG A 142 -6.53 14.02 -34.68
C ARG A 142 -6.00 13.04 -35.72
N ALA A 143 -5.76 11.80 -35.27
CA ALA A 143 -5.49 10.69 -36.19
C ALA A 143 -6.63 10.55 -37.22
N PRO A 144 -6.31 10.18 -38.48
CA PRO A 144 -7.31 10.02 -39.52
C PRO A 144 -8.35 8.98 -39.13
N LEU A 145 -9.60 9.21 -39.54
CA LEU A 145 -10.71 8.33 -39.22
C LEU A 145 -10.67 7.10 -40.13
N VAL A 146 -9.96 6.05 -39.69
CA VAL A 146 -9.95 4.74 -40.37
C VAL A 146 -10.99 3.81 -39.74
N PRO A 147 -11.59 2.88 -40.51
CA PRO A 147 -12.44 1.84 -39.94
C PRO A 147 -11.68 1.01 -38.90
N LEU A 148 -12.16 1.02 -37.65
CA LEU A 148 -11.57 0.25 -36.55
C LEU A 148 -12.35 -1.06 -36.34
N PRO A 149 -11.67 -2.21 -36.16
CA PRO A 149 -12.34 -3.46 -35.85
C PRO A 149 -13.06 -3.40 -34.49
N MET A 150 -14.07 -4.23 -34.31
CA MET A 150 -14.79 -4.31 -33.03
C MET A 150 -13.85 -4.86 -31.95
N PRO A 151 -13.79 -4.24 -30.75
CA PRO A 151 -13.09 -4.83 -29.61
C PRO A 151 -13.56 -6.26 -29.35
N LYS A 152 -12.63 -7.19 -29.21
CA LYS A 152 -12.93 -8.61 -28.95
C LYS A 152 -13.36 -8.77 -27.49
N LYS A 153 -14.62 -9.16 -27.27
CA LYS A 153 -15.09 -9.58 -25.95
C LYS A 153 -14.43 -10.90 -25.55
N LEU A 154 -13.89 -10.94 -24.34
CA LEU A 154 -13.33 -12.16 -23.74
C LEU A 154 -14.46 -12.90 -23.04
N TYR A 155 -14.66 -14.15 -23.42
CA TYR A 155 -15.71 -15.01 -22.86
C TYR A 155 -15.08 -16.01 -21.91
N PHE A 156 -15.85 -16.39 -20.90
CA PHE A 156 -15.49 -17.45 -19.97
C PHE A 156 -16.62 -18.48 -19.93
N TYR A 157 -16.27 -19.75 -20.08
CA TYR A 157 -17.11 -20.88 -19.75
C TYR A 157 -17.05 -21.13 -18.25
N ILE A 158 -18.22 -21.12 -17.60
CA ILE A 158 -18.36 -21.25 -16.16
C ILE A 158 -19.12 -22.54 -15.89
N ASP A 159 -18.40 -23.54 -15.39
CA ASP A 159 -18.99 -24.77 -14.89
C ASP A 159 -19.35 -24.62 -13.39
N PRO A 160 -20.05 -25.61 -12.80
CA PRO A 160 -20.39 -25.54 -11.38
C PRO A 160 -19.19 -25.42 -10.43
N ALA A 161 -18.02 -25.94 -10.80
CA ALA A 161 -16.82 -25.90 -9.96
C ALA A 161 -16.19 -24.49 -9.96
N ILE A 162 -16.04 -23.87 -11.14
CA ILE A 162 -15.60 -22.47 -11.27
C ILE A 162 -16.60 -21.55 -10.59
N LYS A 163 -17.90 -21.81 -10.74
CA LYS A 163 -18.92 -21.03 -10.04
C LYS A 163 -18.76 -21.12 -8.52
N TRP A 164 -18.46 -22.30 -7.99
CA TRP A 164 -18.15 -22.47 -6.56
C TRP A 164 -16.89 -21.70 -6.16
N ASP A 165 -15.81 -21.77 -6.94
CA ASP A 165 -14.58 -21.01 -6.68
C ASP A 165 -14.85 -19.50 -6.62
N ILE A 166 -15.72 -18.98 -7.50
CA ILE A 166 -16.11 -17.57 -7.51
C ILE A 166 -16.86 -17.20 -6.23
N GLU A 167 -17.78 -18.03 -5.75
CA GLU A 167 -18.51 -17.76 -4.51
C GLU A 167 -17.61 -17.82 -3.28
N MET A 168 -16.60 -18.70 -3.26
CA MET A 168 -15.58 -18.71 -2.19
C MET A 168 -14.71 -17.45 -2.23
N ALA A 169 -14.26 -17.05 -3.42
CA ALA A 169 -13.47 -15.84 -3.63
C ALA A 169 -14.19 -14.57 -3.16
N LYS A 170 -15.51 -14.49 -3.41
CA LYS A 170 -16.37 -13.42 -2.89
C LYS A 170 -16.33 -13.34 -1.36
N GLN A 171 -16.60 -14.47 -0.70
CA GLN A 171 -16.63 -14.54 0.76
C GLN A 171 -15.28 -14.18 1.38
N ASN A 172 -14.20 -14.75 0.85
CA ASN A 172 -12.85 -14.50 1.35
C ASN A 172 -12.43 -13.04 1.15
N LEU A 173 -12.73 -12.45 -0.01
CA LEU A 173 -12.42 -11.04 -0.26
C LEU A 173 -13.20 -10.12 0.67
N ASP A 174 -14.49 -10.37 0.87
CA ASP A 174 -15.30 -9.53 1.76
C ASP A 174 -14.82 -9.64 3.22
N ILE A 175 -14.34 -10.81 3.67
CA ILE A 175 -13.68 -10.96 4.97
C ILE A 175 -12.43 -10.07 5.06
N LEU A 176 -11.54 -10.12 4.05
CA LEU A 176 -10.32 -9.31 4.02
C LEU A 176 -10.62 -7.80 4.00
N ILE A 177 -11.63 -7.38 3.26
CA ILE A 177 -12.03 -5.98 3.15
C ILE A 177 -12.60 -5.47 4.48
N ASN A 178 -13.45 -6.27 5.14
CA ASN A 178 -14.02 -5.89 6.43
C ASN A 178 -12.96 -5.84 7.54
N ASP A 179 -11.89 -6.64 7.42
CA ASP A 179 -10.78 -6.62 8.36
C ASP A 179 -9.79 -5.47 8.13
N LEU A 180 -9.76 -4.85 6.95
CA LEU A 180 -8.79 -3.80 6.64
C LEU A 180 -9.30 -2.40 7.00
N ASP A 181 -8.63 -1.74 7.95
CA ASP A 181 -8.83 -0.33 8.28
C ASP A 181 -7.90 0.53 7.43
N ILE A 182 -8.45 1.56 6.75
CA ILE A 182 -7.72 2.47 5.87
C ILE A 182 -8.07 3.91 6.24
N THR A 183 -7.04 4.68 6.61
CA THR A 183 -7.14 6.12 6.84
C THR A 183 -6.13 6.87 5.97
N CYS A 184 -6.64 7.71 5.06
CA CYS A 184 -5.83 8.62 4.26
C CYS A 184 -6.07 10.06 4.69
N PHE A 185 -5.00 10.84 4.85
CA PHE A 185 -5.10 12.25 5.20
C PHE A 185 -4.00 13.08 4.53
N ASN A 186 -4.26 14.38 4.38
CA ASN A 186 -3.30 15.34 3.85
C ASN A 186 -2.85 16.28 4.96
N PHE A 187 -1.57 16.20 5.32
CA PHE A 187 -0.96 17.08 6.30
C PHE A 187 -0.52 18.38 5.63
N GLN A 188 -1.26 19.47 5.84
CA GLN A 188 -1.10 20.73 5.11
C GLN A 188 -0.22 21.78 5.81
N ARG A 189 0.29 21.50 7.01
CA ARG A 189 1.01 22.51 7.81
C ARG A 189 2.44 22.76 7.32
N PHE A 190 3.08 21.73 6.78
CA PHE A 190 4.36 21.81 6.08
C PHE A 190 4.59 20.56 5.21
N GLY A 191 5.53 20.68 4.28
CA GLY A 191 6.04 19.57 3.47
C GLY A 191 7.54 19.38 3.61
N LYS A 192 8.18 18.86 2.56
CA LYS A 192 9.62 18.58 2.54
C LYS A 192 10.50 19.82 2.69
N GLU A 193 9.99 21.02 2.45
CA GLU A 193 10.78 22.25 2.59
C GLU A 193 11.11 22.62 4.04
N PHE A 194 10.24 22.30 5.00
CA PHE A 194 10.50 22.60 6.41
C PHE A 194 11.70 21.82 6.98
N PRO A 195 11.77 20.47 6.87
CA PRO A 195 12.96 19.73 7.32
C PRO A 195 14.23 20.14 6.58
N LYS A 196 14.15 20.47 5.28
CA LYS A 196 15.31 20.95 4.49
C LYS A 196 15.88 22.26 5.03
N LYS A 197 15.04 23.22 5.41
CA LYS A 197 15.49 24.49 6.03
C LYS A 197 16.28 24.26 7.32
N LEU A 198 15.91 23.21 8.06
CA LEU A 198 16.60 22.78 9.28
C LEU A 198 17.81 21.86 9.02
N ARG A 199 18.18 21.64 7.74
CA ARG A 199 19.24 20.73 7.30
C ARG A 199 19.01 19.26 7.67
N PHE A 200 17.74 18.84 7.74
CA PHE A 200 17.37 17.43 7.88
C PHE A 200 16.93 16.81 6.56
N SER A 201 17.14 15.50 6.44
CA SER A 201 16.47 14.69 5.41
C SER A 201 14.96 14.68 5.69
N PRO A 202 14.10 15.08 4.74
CA PRO A 202 12.65 15.02 4.91
C PRO A 202 12.15 13.61 5.22
N ASN A 203 12.76 12.59 4.60
CA ASN A 203 12.41 11.20 4.83
C ASN A 203 12.66 10.80 6.29
N SER A 204 13.87 11.05 6.79
CA SER A 204 14.26 10.66 8.15
C SER A 204 13.48 11.47 9.21
N PHE A 205 13.10 12.71 8.89
CA PHE A 205 12.21 13.53 9.70
C PHE A 205 10.83 12.89 9.86
N ILE A 206 10.20 12.51 8.74
CA ILE A 206 8.87 11.88 8.73
C ILE A 206 8.94 10.50 9.41
N GLN A 207 9.96 9.69 9.12
CA GLN A 207 10.15 8.39 9.77
C GLN A 207 10.22 8.52 11.29
N MET A 208 10.99 9.49 11.81
CA MET A 208 11.03 9.76 13.24
C MET A 208 9.65 10.16 13.79
N ALA A 209 8.90 11.01 13.07
CA ALA A 209 7.55 11.39 13.47
C ALA A 209 6.62 10.16 13.55
N ILE A 210 6.70 9.25 12.59
CA ILE A 210 5.96 7.98 12.61
C ILE A 210 6.36 7.13 13.83
N GLN A 211 7.65 7.00 14.12
CA GLN A 211 8.12 6.26 15.30
C GLN A 211 7.62 6.85 16.62
N LEU A 212 7.65 8.19 16.74
CA LEU A 212 7.15 8.89 17.91
C LEU A 212 5.63 8.74 18.05
N ALA A 213 4.89 8.82 16.94
CA ALA A 213 3.44 8.62 16.91
C ALA A 213 3.05 7.19 17.31
N TYR A 214 3.75 6.19 16.77
CA TYR A 214 3.57 4.78 17.14
C TYR A 214 3.82 4.56 18.63
N TYR A 215 4.90 5.13 19.17
CA TYR A 215 5.20 5.06 20.60
C TYR A 215 4.10 5.73 21.46
N ARG A 216 3.62 6.92 21.07
CA ARG A 216 2.55 7.64 21.78
C ARG A 216 1.24 6.85 21.78
N SER A 217 0.84 6.30 20.63
CA SER A 217 -0.41 5.55 20.47
C SER A 217 -0.43 4.27 21.33
N ASN A 218 0.71 3.57 21.40
CA ASN A 218 0.86 2.31 22.15
C ASN A 218 1.17 2.51 23.64
N SER A 219 1.80 3.62 24.02
CA SER A 219 2.07 3.93 25.44
C SER A 219 0.78 4.22 26.22
N SER A 220 -0.21 4.83 25.58
CA SER A 220 -1.55 5.02 26.16
C SER A 220 -2.27 3.70 26.43
N ALA A 221 -2.06 2.68 25.58
CA ALA A 221 -2.58 1.32 25.80
C ALA A 221 -1.80 0.57 26.90
N ARG A 222 -0.46 0.71 26.94
CA ARG A 222 0.40 0.07 27.96
C ARG A 222 0.15 0.57 29.39
N LYS A 223 -0.37 1.78 29.59
CA LYS A 223 -0.79 2.24 30.93
C LYS A 223 -1.89 1.36 31.55
N LYS A 224 -2.71 0.67 30.74
CA LYS A 224 -3.75 -0.26 31.22
C LYS A 224 -3.23 -1.68 31.54
N LYS A 225 -2.10 -2.12 30.96
CA LYS A 225 -1.52 -3.48 31.13
C LYS A 225 -0.30 -3.52 32.08
N LYS A 226 -0.07 -2.48 32.89
CA LYS A 226 1.07 -2.38 33.83
C LYS A 226 0.95 -3.24 35.09
N LYS A 227 0.72 -4.55 34.95
CA LYS A 227 0.91 -5.48 36.08
C LYS A 227 1.84 -6.66 35.84
N ASN A 228 2.25 -7.01 34.63
CA ASN A 228 3.26 -8.04 34.39
C ASN A 228 3.94 -7.81 33.02
N LEU A 229 5.16 -8.31 32.85
CA LEU A 229 6.00 -8.27 31.63
C LEU A 229 7.00 -7.10 31.52
N SER A 230 8.05 -7.19 32.34
CA SER A 230 9.39 -6.72 32.02
C SER A 230 10.01 -7.61 30.93
N GLY A 231 10.33 -7.05 29.76
CA GLY A 231 11.25 -7.70 28.80
C GLY A 231 10.70 -7.95 27.39
N GLN A 232 10.35 -6.90 26.63
CA GLN A 232 10.15 -7.02 25.18
C GLN A 232 10.91 -5.89 24.48
N ASN A 233 12.12 -6.23 24.02
CA ASN A 233 12.99 -5.41 23.18
C ASN A 233 13.12 -6.11 21.82
N ALA A 234 12.80 -5.40 20.74
CA ALA A 234 13.06 -5.83 19.37
C ALA A 234 13.62 -4.64 18.58
N LEU A 235 14.84 -4.79 18.04
CA LEU A 235 15.42 -3.94 17.00
C LEU A 235 14.96 -4.52 15.65
N ALA A 236 14.36 -3.77 14.72
CA ALA A 236 15.04 -2.87 13.78
C ALA A 236 14.51 -1.41 13.84
N THR A 237 14.56 -0.86 15.04
CA THR A 237 14.35 0.55 15.38
C THR A 237 15.44 0.86 16.41
N PRO A 238 16.04 2.07 16.48
CA PRO A 238 16.90 2.37 17.61
C PRO A 238 16.12 2.09 18.90
N PRO A 239 16.77 1.45 19.89
CA PRO A 239 16.06 0.63 20.87
C PRO A 239 15.08 1.45 21.69
N ILE A 240 13.95 0.83 22.05
CA ILE A 240 12.85 1.41 22.84
C ILE A 240 13.31 1.95 24.22
N SER A 241 14.55 1.66 24.66
CA SER A 241 15.19 2.38 25.77
C SER A 241 15.33 3.90 25.52
N PHE A 242 15.31 4.35 24.26
CA PHE A 242 15.49 5.75 23.86
C PHE A 242 14.22 6.61 23.94
N THR A 243 13.03 6.02 24.11
CA THR A 243 11.76 6.75 24.22
C THR A 243 11.31 6.99 25.66
N HIS A 244 11.87 6.26 26.62
CA HIS A 244 11.52 6.39 28.04
C HIS A 244 11.98 7.72 28.66
N ASN A 245 12.99 8.37 28.08
CA ASN A 245 13.52 9.67 28.52
C ASN A 245 12.85 10.89 27.87
N ILE A 246 11.81 10.70 27.03
CA ILE A 246 11.23 11.77 26.19
C ILE A 246 10.31 12.73 26.97
N ILE A 247 10.00 12.50 28.25
CA ILE A 247 8.97 13.27 28.98
C ILE A 247 9.55 14.23 30.03
N LYS A 248 10.85 14.55 30.04
CA LYS A 248 11.38 15.58 30.97
C LYS A 248 12.35 16.56 30.29
N SER A 249 11.85 17.79 30.09
CA SER A 249 12.49 19.13 29.90
C SER A 249 13.82 19.29 29.13
N ASP A 250 13.86 20.31 28.26
CA ASP A 250 14.97 21.07 27.63
C ASP A 250 16.15 20.33 26.96
N THR A 251 16.41 19.07 27.29
CA THR A 251 17.37 18.17 26.61
C THR A 251 16.80 17.55 25.32
N VAL A 252 15.51 17.77 25.05
CA VAL A 252 14.73 17.17 23.96
C VAL A 252 15.18 17.64 22.58
N ILE A 253 15.58 18.90 22.42
CA ILE A 253 15.98 19.46 21.12
C ILE A 253 17.29 18.80 20.63
N ILE A 254 18.30 18.71 21.49
CA ILE A 254 19.61 18.10 21.15
C ILE A 254 19.44 16.59 20.91
N LEU A 255 18.69 15.90 21.78
CA LEU A 255 18.40 14.46 21.60
C LEU A 255 17.63 14.19 20.30
N ASN A 256 16.68 15.04 19.92
CA ASN A 256 15.93 14.88 18.67
C ASN A 256 16.80 15.16 17.45
N LYS A 257 17.67 16.18 17.48
CA LYS A 257 18.66 16.41 16.40
C LYS A 257 19.61 15.24 16.25
N ILE A 258 20.13 14.69 17.35
CA ILE A 258 21.03 13.52 17.32
C ILE A 258 20.30 12.28 16.80
N LYS A 259 19.06 12.04 17.23
CA LYS A 259 18.24 10.90 16.77
C LYS A 259 17.95 10.97 15.27
N LEU A 260 17.62 12.16 14.76
CA LEU A 260 17.45 12.38 13.32
C LEU A 260 18.72 12.08 12.54
N LEU A 261 19.87 12.56 13.03
CA LEU A 261 21.18 12.31 12.40
C LEU A 261 21.53 10.81 12.38
N VAL A 262 21.18 10.06 13.42
CA VAL A 262 21.39 8.60 13.47
C VAL A 262 20.52 7.88 12.45
N PHE A 263 19.23 8.23 12.34
CA PHE A 263 18.35 7.67 11.30
C PHE A 263 18.83 7.97 9.88
N CYS A 264 19.24 9.21 9.62
CA CYS A 264 19.81 9.60 8.32
C CYS A 264 21.00 8.71 7.93
N LYS A 265 21.86 8.35 8.89
CA LYS A 265 23.01 7.47 8.61
C LYS A 265 22.56 6.05 8.27
N ALA A 266 21.60 5.49 9.00
CA ALA A 266 21.11 4.12 8.75
C ALA A 266 20.50 3.97 7.34
N ASP A 267 19.69 4.94 6.91
CA ASP A 267 19.10 4.97 5.57
C ASP A 267 20.19 4.93 4.47
N ILE A 268 21.26 5.71 4.65
CA ILE A 268 22.37 5.79 3.70
C ILE A 268 23.16 4.48 3.66
N LEU A 269 23.38 3.82 4.80
CA LEU A 269 24.07 2.52 4.85
C LEU A 269 23.27 1.45 4.08
N ALA A 270 21.94 1.42 4.27
CA ALA A 270 21.07 0.49 3.56
C ALA A 270 21.13 0.71 2.04
N LEU A 271 21.11 1.96 1.56
CA LEU A 271 21.24 2.29 0.13
C LEU A 271 22.58 1.83 -0.48
N HIS A 272 23.65 1.79 0.31
CA HIS A 272 24.96 1.27 -0.12
C HIS A 272 25.12 -0.24 0.08
N GLY A 273 24.02 -0.97 0.33
CA GLY A 273 24.05 -2.43 0.50
C GLY A 273 24.63 -2.89 1.84
N GLN A 274 24.73 -2.00 2.83
CA GLN A 274 25.25 -2.31 4.17
C GLN A 274 24.13 -2.60 5.19
N GLY A 275 22.89 -2.82 4.70
CA GLY A 275 21.80 -3.36 5.50
C GLY A 275 22.00 -4.85 5.80
N ILE A 276 21.47 -5.33 6.93
CA ILE A 276 21.73 -6.70 7.41
C ILE A 276 20.64 -7.70 7.01
N ASP A 277 19.40 -7.27 6.78
CA ASP A 277 18.24 -8.16 6.63
C ASP A 277 18.40 -9.13 5.46
N ARG A 278 18.80 -8.63 4.28
CA ARG A 278 19.02 -9.46 3.09
C ARG A 278 20.24 -10.37 3.22
N HIS A 279 21.28 -9.91 3.92
CA HIS A 279 22.46 -10.74 4.20
C HIS A 279 22.10 -11.90 5.12
N LEU A 280 21.37 -11.63 6.22
CA LEU A 280 20.89 -12.67 7.13
C LEU A 280 19.94 -13.65 6.44
N LEU A 281 19.03 -13.15 5.59
CA LEU A 281 18.19 -14.01 4.75
C LEU A 281 19.03 -14.90 3.82
N GLY A 282 20.04 -14.33 3.15
CA GLY A 282 20.94 -15.08 2.27
C GLY A 282 21.67 -16.20 3.01
N LEU A 283 22.22 -15.93 4.20
CA LEU A 283 22.86 -16.94 5.04
C LEU A 283 21.90 -18.05 5.46
N LYS A 284 20.65 -17.72 5.79
CA LYS A 284 19.61 -18.71 6.11
C LYS A 284 19.28 -19.58 4.90
N LEU A 285 19.11 -18.97 3.72
CA LEU A 285 18.81 -19.70 2.48
C LEU A 285 19.98 -20.57 2.01
N GLN A 286 21.23 -20.09 2.17
CA GLN A 286 22.43 -20.87 1.87
C GLN A 286 22.50 -22.16 2.68
N ALA A 287 22.23 -22.08 3.99
CA ALA A 287 22.19 -23.28 4.84
C ALA A 287 21.13 -24.29 4.37
N ILE A 288 19.97 -23.81 3.89
CA ILE A 288 18.91 -24.66 3.34
C ILE A 288 19.38 -25.32 2.03
N GLU A 289 19.99 -24.55 1.13
CA GLU A 289 20.49 -25.03 -0.16
C GLU A 289 21.56 -26.11 0.00
N GLU A 290 22.45 -25.95 0.97
CA GLU A 290 23.50 -26.92 1.29
C GLU A 290 22.99 -28.14 2.08
N GLY A 291 21.70 -28.20 2.42
CA GLY A 291 21.13 -29.28 3.24
C GLY A 291 21.64 -29.30 4.68
N LEU A 292 22.18 -28.18 5.16
CA LEU A 292 22.63 -28.03 6.54
C LEU A 292 21.44 -27.78 7.47
N SER A 293 21.63 -28.11 8.75
CA SER A 293 20.69 -27.66 9.78
C SER A 293 20.68 -26.14 9.85
N ILE A 294 19.50 -25.52 9.91
CA ILE A 294 19.36 -24.06 10.04
C ILE A 294 20.15 -23.58 11.28
N PRO A 295 21.03 -22.57 11.16
CA PRO A 295 21.77 -22.04 12.29
C PRO A 295 20.86 -21.56 13.44
N ARG A 296 21.26 -21.83 14.69
CA ARG A 296 20.47 -21.51 15.90
C ARG A 296 20.07 -20.04 16.01
N MET A 297 20.90 -19.12 15.50
CA MET A 297 20.60 -17.68 15.46
C MET A 297 19.26 -17.39 14.76
N PHE A 298 18.91 -18.12 13.69
CA PHE A 298 17.64 -17.93 12.97
C PHE A 298 16.43 -18.59 13.65
N MET A 299 16.66 -19.39 14.69
CA MET A 299 15.63 -19.97 15.56
C MET A 299 15.47 -19.19 16.86
N ASP A 300 16.35 -18.21 17.12
CA ASP A 300 16.26 -17.38 18.31
C ASP A 300 14.99 -16.52 18.29
N THR A 301 14.32 -16.43 19.44
CA THR A 301 13.24 -15.49 19.69
C THR A 301 13.62 -14.07 19.29
N ALA A 302 14.88 -13.66 19.49
CA ALA A 302 15.38 -12.36 19.07
C ALA A 302 15.26 -12.14 17.54
N TYR A 303 15.58 -13.16 16.74
CA TYR A 303 15.42 -13.10 15.28
C TYR A 303 13.94 -13.04 14.89
N GLY A 304 13.10 -13.88 15.51
CA GLY A 304 11.65 -13.86 15.30
C GLY A 304 11.03 -12.48 15.57
N LEU A 305 11.41 -11.85 16.68
CA LEU A 305 10.98 -10.49 17.03
C LEU A 305 11.53 -9.43 16.07
N ALA A 306 12.78 -9.56 15.61
CA ALA A 306 13.39 -8.61 14.67
C ALA A 306 12.75 -8.65 13.28
N THR A 307 12.26 -9.82 12.85
CA THR A 307 11.58 -10.02 11.55
C THR A 307 10.05 -9.85 11.62
N HIS A 308 9.48 -9.60 12.80
CA HIS A 308 8.05 -9.34 12.99
C HIS A 308 7.76 -7.84 12.90
N TRP A 309 7.66 -7.32 11.68
CA TRP A 309 7.57 -5.87 11.44
C TRP A 309 6.17 -5.30 11.71
N LYS A 310 5.95 -4.86 12.95
CA LYS A 310 4.71 -4.17 13.37
C LYS A 310 4.46 -2.82 12.69
N LEU A 311 5.46 -2.26 12.04
CA LEU A 311 5.35 -0.99 11.35
C LEU A 311 6.08 -1.10 10.00
N ARG A 312 5.29 -1.28 8.94
CA ARG A 312 5.77 -1.22 7.55
C ARG A 312 5.65 0.23 7.09
N THR A 313 6.74 0.85 6.66
CA THR A 313 6.68 2.22 6.12
C THR A 313 7.23 2.27 4.69
N GLY A 314 6.73 3.21 3.90
CA GLY A 314 7.20 3.42 2.53
C GLY A 314 7.07 4.88 2.10
N GLN A 315 8.16 5.45 1.62
CA GLN A 315 8.11 6.72 0.91
C GLN A 315 7.92 6.45 -0.59
N VAL A 316 6.90 7.06 -1.19
CA VAL A 316 6.72 7.05 -2.64
C VAL A 316 6.65 8.50 -3.11
N PRO A 317 7.79 9.11 -3.45
CA PRO A 317 7.82 10.50 -3.90
C PRO A 317 7.29 10.58 -5.34
N THR A 318 6.24 11.37 -5.54
CA THR A 318 5.69 11.68 -6.87
C THR A 318 5.43 13.19 -6.94
N ASN A 319 5.45 13.80 -8.12
CA ASN A 319 5.07 15.22 -8.26
C ASN A 319 3.55 15.42 -8.33
N THR A 320 2.81 14.33 -8.33
CA THR A 320 1.36 14.31 -8.37
C THR A 320 0.81 14.24 -6.95
N ASP A 321 -0.20 15.06 -6.64
CA ASP A 321 -0.93 15.02 -5.36
C ASP A 321 -1.71 13.70 -5.23
N SER A 322 -0.99 12.68 -4.77
CA SER A 322 -1.41 11.28 -4.72
C SER A 322 -0.63 10.54 -3.64
N VAL A 323 -1.17 9.44 -3.15
CA VAL A 323 -0.51 8.58 -2.17
C VAL A 323 -0.75 7.11 -2.49
N MET A 324 0.29 6.29 -2.37
CA MET A 324 0.16 4.85 -2.47
C MET A 324 -0.42 4.29 -1.16
N CYS A 325 -1.13 3.17 -1.23
CA CYS A 325 -1.71 2.50 -0.07
C CYS A 325 -1.43 1.00 -0.16
N PHE A 326 -1.08 0.38 0.96
CA PHE A 326 -0.84 -1.07 1.08
C PHE A 326 -1.18 -1.55 2.49
N GLY A 327 -1.44 -2.85 2.65
CA GLY A 327 -1.76 -3.45 3.95
C GLY A 327 -0.53 -3.70 4.85
N PRO A 328 -0.76 -3.91 6.17
CA PRO A 328 0.28 -4.34 7.10
C PRO A 328 0.89 -5.70 6.74
N LEU A 329 2.11 -6.00 7.22
CA LEU A 329 2.76 -7.31 7.02
C LEU A 329 2.35 -8.35 8.06
N VAL A 330 1.84 -7.91 9.20
CA VAL A 330 1.47 -8.74 10.35
C VAL A 330 0.11 -8.29 10.89
N PRO A 331 -0.71 -9.19 11.47
CA PRO A 331 -2.05 -8.85 11.97
C PRO A 331 -2.06 -7.75 13.03
N ASP A 332 -1.03 -7.67 13.87
CA ASP A 332 -0.89 -6.71 14.97
C ASP A 332 0.00 -5.50 14.61
N GLY A 333 0.00 -5.14 13.33
CA GLY A 333 0.85 -4.10 12.78
C GLY A 333 0.11 -3.01 12.02
N TYR A 334 0.88 -2.01 11.60
CA TYR A 334 0.45 -0.92 10.74
C TYR A 334 1.25 -0.90 9.45
N ALA A 335 0.66 -0.35 8.39
CA ALA A 335 1.38 0.14 7.23
C ALA A 335 1.17 1.65 7.07
N VAL A 336 2.26 2.39 6.83
CA VAL A 336 2.23 3.85 6.62
C VAL A 336 2.98 4.19 5.34
N CYS A 337 2.25 4.65 4.33
CA CYS A 337 2.86 5.19 3.12
C CYS A 337 2.70 6.71 3.08
N TYR A 338 3.69 7.40 2.50
CA TYR A 338 3.63 8.85 2.40
C TYR A 338 4.31 9.42 1.16
N ASN A 339 3.78 10.55 0.70
CA ASN A 339 4.29 11.34 -0.41
C ASN A 339 4.54 12.79 0.02
N PRO A 340 5.80 13.18 0.30
CA PRO A 340 6.13 14.54 0.70
C PRO A 340 6.15 15.53 -0.48
N GLN A 341 5.21 16.47 -0.48
CA GLN A 341 5.19 17.63 -1.36
C GLN A 341 5.98 18.80 -0.77
N PRO A 342 6.23 19.91 -1.50
CA PRO A 342 6.96 21.06 -0.98
C PRO A 342 6.39 21.61 0.34
N ASP A 343 5.07 21.77 0.41
CA ASP A 343 4.32 22.47 1.46
C ASP A 343 3.33 21.59 2.23
N HIS A 344 3.10 20.35 1.80
CA HIS A 344 2.24 19.39 2.48
C HIS A 344 2.78 17.94 2.35
N VAL A 345 2.14 16.98 3.04
CA VAL A 345 2.48 15.56 2.95
C VAL A 345 1.20 14.73 2.91
N HIS A 346 1.04 13.89 1.88
CA HIS A 346 -0.03 12.90 1.87
C HIS A 346 0.39 11.65 2.64
N PHE A 347 -0.52 11.13 3.46
CA PHE A 347 -0.35 9.90 4.21
C PHE A 347 -1.47 8.91 3.92
N SER A 348 -1.12 7.63 3.85
CA SER A 348 -2.05 6.52 4.02
C SER A 348 -1.58 5.67 5.20
N VAL A 349 -2.51 5.33 6.08
CA VAL A 349 -2.29 4.50 7.26
C VAL A 349 -3.27 3.34 7.18
N THR A 350 -2.78 2.12 7.31
CA THR A 350 -3.60 0.91 7.34
C THR A 350 -3.30 0.06 8.57
N ALA A 351 -4.31 -0.67 9.03
CA ALA A 351 -4.27 -1.61 10.14
C ALA A 351 -5.29 -2.73 9.90
N PHE A 352 -5.27 -3.79 10.73
CA PHE A 352 -6.30 -4.82 10.71
C PHE A 352 -7.22 -4.70 11.93
N ASN A 353 -8.53 -4.75 11.69
CA ASN A 353 -9.59 -4.64 12.71
C ASN A 353 -9.60 -5.84 13.67
N CYS A 354 -9.09 -7.00 13.25
CA CYS A 354 -8.94 -8.19 14.07
C CYS A 354 -7.97 -7.98 15.25
N CYS A 355 -7.12 -6.94 15.22
CA CYS A 355 -6.25 -6.58 16.32
C CYS A 355 -6.76 -5.34 17.06
N GLU A 356 -7.31 -5.53 18.26
CA GLU A 356 -7.80 -4.44 19.13
C GLU A 356 -6.71 -3.44 19.55
N ASP A 357 -5.43 -3.85 19.51
CA ASP A 357 -4.30 -2.98 19.84
C ASP A 357 -3.94 -2.03 18.66
N THR A 358 -4.50 -2.25 17.46
CA THR A 358 -4.26 -1.41 16.27
C THR A 358 -5.50 -0.64 15.81
N ASN A 359 -5.32 0.61 15.39
CA ASN A 359 -6.39 1.45 14.82
C ASN A 359 -5.78 2.54 13.93
N ALA A 360 -6.08 2.51 12.63
CA ALA A 360 -5.42 3.36 11.64
C ALA A 360 -5.77 4.84 11.86
N GLU A 361 -7.02 5.14 12.16
CA GLU A 361 -7.50 6.50 12.44
C GLU A 361 -6.79 7.13 13.64
N LYS A 362 -6.68 6.38 14.75
CA LYS A 362 -5.95 6.81 15.95
C LYS A 362 -4.48 7.07 15.66
N LEU A 363 -3.82 6.20 14.89
CA LEU A 363 -2.42 6.42 14.52
C LEU A 363 -2.27 7.64 13.59
N ALA A 364 -3.20 7.84 12.65
CA ALA A 364 -3.22 9.00 11.75
C ALA A 364 -3.35 10.31 12.51
N VAL A 365 -4.33 10.43 13.42
CA VAL A 365 -4.51 11.61 14.28
C VAL A 365 -3.29 11.84 15.17
N THR A 366 -2.73 10.77 15.74
CA THR A 366 -1.51 10.88 16.56
C THR A 366 -0.31 11.33 15.73
N LEU A 367 -0.18 10.87 14.50
CA LEU A 367 0.89 11.25 13.58
C LEU A 367 0.77 12.72 13.17
N GLU A 368 -0.42 13.18 12.83
CA GLU A 368 -0.69 14.58 12.52
C GLU A 368 -0.32 15.49 13.69
N SER A 369 -0.81 15.22 14.90
CA SER A 369 -0.44 15.98 16.10
C SER A 369 1.06 15.90 16.39
N THR A 370 1.71 14.76 16.15
CA THR A 370 3.15 14.60 16.37
C THR A 370 3.98 15.43 15.38
N LEU A 371 3.55 15.54 14.12
CA LEU A 371 4.19 16.42 13.14
C LEU A 371 4.03 17.90 13.52
N GLN A 372 2.85 18.28 14.03
CA GLN A 372 2.58 19.62 14.55
C GLN A 372 3.52 19.95 15.72
N ASP A 373 3.60 19.09 16.74
CA ASP A 373 4.49 19.26 17.89
C ASP A 373 5.96 19.40 17.47
N LEU A 374 6.40 18.60 16.49
CA LEU A 374 7.78 18.64 15.99
C LEU A 374 8.07 19.93 15.25
N GLN A 375 7.11 20.49 14.52
CA GLN A 375 7.26 21.80 13.89
C GLN A 375 7.40 22.88 14.96
N ASP A 376 6.49 22.92 15.93
CA ASP A 376 6.49 23.93 17.00
C ASP A 376 7.78 23.88 17.84
N LEU A 377 8.32 22.69 18.07
CA LEU A 377 9.58 22.49 18.79
C LEU A 377 10.82 22.94 18.01
N LEU A 378 10.81 22.83 16.68
CA LEU A 378 11.99 23.04 15.84
C LEU A 378 11.95 24.35 15.04
N GLN A 379 10.83 25.06 15.09
CA GLN A 379 10.71 26.39 14.51
C GLN A 379 11.66 27.35 15.23
N PRO A 380 12.48 28.13 14.50
CA PRO A 380 13.35 29.12 15.12
C PRO A 380 12.50 30.12 15.92
N ALA A 381 12.94 30.45 17.14
CA ALA A 381 12.38 31.59 17.86
C ALA A 381 12.58 32.84 16.99
N VAL A 382 11.50 33.59 16.77
CA VAL A 382 11.49 34.83 15.99
C VAL A 382 12.37 35.88 16.66
#